data_AF-A0A9R1WT89-F1
#
_entry.id   AF-A0A9R1WT89-F1
#
_cell.length_a   1.000
_cell.length_b   1.000
_cell.length_c   1.000
_cell.angle_alpha   90.00
_cell.angle_beta   90.00
_cell.angle_gamma   90.00
#
_symmetry.space_group_name_H-M   'P 1'
#
loop_
_entity.id
_entity.type
_entity.pdbx_description
1 polymer ?
#
loop_
_entity_poly.entity_id
_entity_poly.type
_entity_poly.pdbx_seq_one_letter_code
_entity_poly.pdbx_strand_id
1 'polypeptide(L)'
;MVIVRTAWTDKNPGRCFWGCPTEGSKCRFIGLFDGPMCARSKAIIPGLLRTINKLKSQNTRLKGYPVMQLDVSTLVKFYNMKLYMRITSRH
;
A
#
# COMPACT_ATOMS: atom_id res chain seq x y z
N MET A 1 20.44 0.46 -9.77
CA MET A 1 19.67 0.88 -8.59
C MET A 1 18.55 -0.12 -8.35
N VAL A 2 18.24 -0.45 -7.09
CA VAL A 2 17.20 -1.43 -6.71
C VAL A 2 16.25 -0.80 -5.70
N ILE A 3 15.00 -1.28 -5.64
CA ILE A 3 14.02 -0.86 -4.63
C ILE A 3 13.46 -2.06 -3.87
N VAL A 4 13.13 -1.88 -2.59
CA VAL A 4 12.40 -2.89 -1.81
C VAL A 4 10.92 -2.82 -2.17
N ARG A 5 10.34 -3.96 -2.56
CA ARG A 5 8.90 -4.11 -2.81
C ARG A 5 8.34 -5.20 -1.92
N THR A 6 7.09 -5.07 -1.51
CA THR A 6 6.38 -6.09 -0.72
C THR A 6 5.39 -6.83 -1.61
N ALA A 7 5.45 -8.16 -1.61
CA ALA A 7 4.44 -9.00 -2.24
C ALA A 7 3.26 -9.22 -1.28
N TRP A 8 2.04 -9.16 -1.79
CA TRP A 8 0.81 -9.44 -1.04
C TRP A 8 0.04 -10.62 -1.64
N THR A 9 0.76 -11.57 -2.23
CA THR A 9 0.16 -12.80 -2.79
C THR A 9 -0.05 -13.83 -1.69
N ASP A 10 -1.01 -14.73 -1.86
CA ASP A 10 -1.28 -15.81 -0.89
C ASP A 10 -0.04 -16.68 -0.62
N LYS A 11 0.81 -16.89 -1.63
CA LYS A 11 2.06 -17.66 -1.51
C LYS A 11 3.19 -16.88 -0.83
N ASN A 12 3.12 -15.55 -0.83
CA ASN A 12 4.20 -14.69 -0.38
C ASN A 12 3.70 -13.45 0.40
N PRO A 13 2.84 -13.63 1.44
CA PRO A 13 2.11 -12.53 2.04
C PRO A 13 3.01 -11.66 2.90
N GLY A 14 3.18 -10.39 2.53
CA GLY A 14 3.98 -9.43 3.29
C GLY A 14 5.49 -9.64 3.16
N ARG A 15 5.95 -10.48 2.22
CA ARG A 15 7.39 -10.73 2.04
C ARG A 15 8.00 -9.71 1.08
N CYS A 16 9.13 -9.16 1.45
CA CYS A 16 9.85 -8.17 0.67
C CYS A 16 10.87 -8.81 -0.28
N PHE A 17 11.05 -8.16 -1.43
CA PHE A 17 12.00 -8.53 -2.46
C PHE A 17 12.64 -7.28 -3.07
N TRP A 18 13.87 -7.44 -3.58
CA TRP A 18 14.52 -6.44 -4.39
C TRP A 18 13.95 -6.47 -5.81
N GLY A 19 13.45 -5.33 -6.27
CA GLY A 19 12.90 -5.16 -7.61
C GLY A 19 13.58 -4.05 -8.38
N CYS A 20 13.40 -4.06 -9.70
CA CYS A 20 13.80 -2.94 -10.54
C CYS A 20 12.98 -1.67 -10.19
N PRO A 21 13.63 -0.50 -10.15
CA PRO A 21 12.93 0.78 -9.95
C PRO A 21 11.98 1.08 -11.10
N THR A 22 12.30 0.65 -12.33
CA THR A 22 11.48 0.91 -13.52
C THR A 22 10.26 0.01 -13.55
N GLU A 23 9.09 0.62 -13.40
CA GLU A 23 7.79 -0.02 -13.52
C GLU A 23 7.57 -0.55 -14.95
N GLY A 24 6.91 -1.70 -15.09
CA GLY A 24 6.66 -2.35 -16.39
C GLY A 24 7.89 -3.02 -17.05
N SER A 25 9.10 -2.82 -16.52
CA SER A 25 10.32 -3.45 -17.06
C SER A 25 10.25 -4.98 -17.03
N LYS A 26 11.06 -5.65 -17.86
CA LYS A 26 11.22 -7.12 -17.83
C LYS A 26 12.05 -7.62 -16.65
N CYS A 27 12.85 -6.74 -16.03
CA CYS A 27 13.72 -7.04 -14.88
C CYS A 27 12.97 -6.87 -13.54
N ARG A 28 11.85 -7.57 -13.33
CA ARG A 28 10.96 -7.25 -12.18
C ARG A 28 11.48 -7.72 -10.83
N PHE A 29 12.14 -8.88 -10.80
CA PHE A 29 12.60 -9.54 -9.58
C PHE A 29 14.11 -9.74 -9.64
N ILE A 30 14.80 -9.27 -8.60
CA ILE A 30 16.26 -9.36 -8.48
C ILE A 30 16.63 -10.39 -7.40
N GLY A 31 15.87 -10.45 -6.31
CA GLY A 31 16.12 -11.39 -5.22
C GLY A 31 15.21 -11.15 -4.03
N LEU A 32 15.25 -12.05 -3.06
CA LEU A 32 14.49 -11.93 -1.81
C LEU A 32 15.23 -10.96 -0.87
N PHE A 33 14.50 -10.00 -0.31
CA PHE A 33 15.05 -9.11 0.73
C PHE A 33 14.96 -9.81 2.08
N ASP A 34 13.79 -10.38 2.37
CA ASP A 34 13.54 -11.10 3.62
C ASP A 34 13.90 -12.58 3.51
N GLY A 35 14.30 -13.15 4.65
CA GLY A 35 14.39 -14.59 4.86
C GLY A 35 13.05 -15.32 4.63
N PRO A 36 13.04 -16.66 4.73
CA PRO A 36 11.80 -17.42 4.61
C PRO A 36 10.84 -17.03 5.74
N MET A 37 9.59 -16.74 5.39
CA MET A 37 8.57 -16.50 6.40
C MET A 37 8.26 -17.79 7.17
N CYS A 38 7.94 -17.66 8.46
CA CYS A 38 7.53 -18.80 9.27
C CYS A 38 6.18 -19.36 8.81
N ALA A 39 5.96 -20.67 9.04
CA ALA A 39 4.76 -21.37 8.61
C ALA A 39 3.47 -20.73 9.16
N ARG A 40 3.52 -20.25 10.41
CA ARG A 40 2.40 -19.57 11.07
C ARG A 40 2.00 -18.28 10.35
N SER A 41 2.96 -17.45 9.97
CA SER A 41 2.68 -16.20 9.24
C SER A 41 2.04 -16.47 7.88
N LYS A 42 2.52 -17.50 7.15
CA LYS A 42 1.94 -17.93 5.87
C LYS A 42 0.49 -18.40 6.02
N ALA A 43 0.11 -18.97 7.16
CA ALA A 43 -1.26 -19.42 7.42
C ALA A 43 -2.19 -18.28 7.86
N ILE A 44 -1.72 -17.40 8.74
CA ILE A 44 -2.57 -16.38 9.40
C ILE A 44 -2.77 -15.14 8.51
N ILE A 45 -1.70 -14.61 7.92
CA ILE A 45 -1.74 -13.31 7.22
C ILE A 45 -2.73 -13.30 6.05
N PRO A 46 -2.81 -14.34 5.17
CA PRO A 46 -3.80 -14.33 4.09
C PRO A 46 -5.24 -14.31 4.59
N GLY A 47 -5.54 -15.02 5.68
CA GLY A 47 -6.87 -14.99 6.31
C GLY A 47 -7.25 -13.60 6.79
N LEU A 48 -6.35 -12.95 7.55
CA LEU A 48 -6.55 -11.59 8.05
C LEU A 48 -6.72 -10.58 6.91
N LEU A 49 -5.88 -10.66 5.87
CA LEU A 49 -5.94 -9.76 4.72
C LEU A 49 -7.28 -9.87 3.99
N ARG A 50 -7.77 -11.09 3.76
CA ARG A 50 -9.10 -11.33 3.16
C ARG A 50 -10.22 -10.74 4.01
N THR A 51 -10.18 -10.93 5.33
CA THR A 51 -11.17 -10.37 6.25
C THR A 51 -11.15 -8.84 6.21
N ILE A 52 -9.98 -8.22 6.27
CA ILE A 52 -9.84 -6.75 6.18
C ILE A 52 -10.39 -6.24 4.85
N ASN A 53 -10.06 -6.88 3.72
CA ASN A 53 -10.53 -6.46 2.41
C ASN A 53 -12.05 -6.61 2.28
N LYS A 54 -12.63 -7.69 2.82
CA LYS A 54 -14.08 -7.89 2.88
C LYS A 54 -14.75 -6.79 3.70
N LEU A 55 -14.24 -6.51 4.90
CA LEU A 55 -14.77 -5.46 5.78
C LEU A 55 -14.64 -4.06 5.16
N LYS A 56 -13.52 -3.77 4.48
CA LYS A 56 -13.34 -2.52 3.72
C LYS A 56 -14.39 -2.39 2.61
N SER A 57 -14.61 -3.46 1.84
CA SER A 57 -15.63 -3.48 0.78
C SER A 57 -17.04 -3.25 1.34
N GLN A 58 -17.39 -3.91 2.46
CA GLN A 58 -18.67 -3.72 3.13
C GLN A 58 -18.83 -2.28 3.66
N ASN A 59 -17.79 -1.72 4.29
CA ASN A 59 -17.80 -0.34 4.76
C ASN A 59 -17.98 0.67 3.63
N THR A 60 -17.30 0.48 2.49
CA THR A 60 -17.49 1.32 1.30
C THR A 60 -18.94 1.29 0.81
N ARG A 61 -19.57 0.11 0.80
CA ARG A 61 -20.97 -0.04 0.40
C ARG A 61 -21.93 0.65 1.37
N LEU A 62 -21.69 0.54 2.68
CA LEU A 62 -22.54 1.14 3.72
C LEU A 62 -22.39 2.66 3.80
N LYS A 63 -21.19 3.20 3.55
CA LYS A 63 -20.91 4.63 3.68
C LYS A 63 -21.22 5.45 2.42
N GLY A 64 -21.61 4.83 1.30
CA GLY A 64 -21.97 5.53 0.05
C GLY A 64 -20.84 6.32 -0.62
N TYR A 65 -19.66 6.39 0.00
CA TYR A 65 -18.43 6.96 -0.55
C TYR A 65 -17.37 5.87 -0.66
N PRO A 66 -16.57 5.82 -1.74
CA PRO A 66 -15.40 4.97 -1.77
C PRO A 66 -14.56 5.31 -0.53
N VAL A 67 -14.26 4.31 0.30
CA VAL A 67 -13.19 4.45 1.30
C VAL A 67 -11.91 4.59 0.48
N MET A 68 -11.64 5.79 -0.02
CA MET A 68 -10.29 6.18 -0.33
C MET A 68 -9.57 6.02 0.99
N GLN A 69 -8.61 5.10 1.05
CA GLN A 69 -7.56 5.20 2.04
C GLN A 69 -7.03 6.62 1.89
N LEU A 70 -7.44 7.53 2.79
CA LEU A 70 -6.78 8.81 2.93
C LEU A 70 -5.39 8.45 3.41
N ASP A 71 -4.50 8.17 2.46
CA ASP A 71 -3.11 8.04 2.78
C ASP A 71 -2.66 9.38 3.37
N VAL A 72 -1.67 9.33 4.26
CA VAL A 72 -1.15 10.52 4.92
C VAL A 72 -0.67 11.55 3.89
N SER A 73 -0.23 11.10 2.70
CA SER A 73 0.20 11.98 1.60
C SER A 73 -0.94 12.83 1.04
N THR A 74 -2.17 12.31 0.99
CA THR A 74 -3.36 13.00 0.51
C THR A 74 -3.79 14.06 1.52
N LEU A 75 -3.74 13.73 2.81
CA LEU A 75 -3.99 14.68 3.90
C LEU A 75 -2.95 15.81 3.92
N VAL A 76 -1.66 15.48 3.71
CA VAL A 76 -0.57 16.46 3.56
C VAL A 76 -0.78 17.33 2.32
N LYS A 77 -1.20 16.77 1.18
CA LYS A 77 -1.53 17.54 -0.03
C LYS A 77 -2.68 18.53 0.22
N PHE A 78 -3.75 18.11 0.89
CA PHE A 78 -4.86 19.00 1.24
C PHE A 78 -4.42 20.11 2.20
N TYR A 79 -3.59 19.80 3.19
CA TYR A 79 -3.06 20.78 4.12
C TYR A 79 -2.16 21.81 3.41
N ASN A 80 -1.23 21.33 2.57
CA ASN A 80 -0.33 22.19 1.80
C ASN A 80 -1.08 23.06 0.78
N MET A 81 -2.13 22.53 0.13
CA MET A 81 -2.96 23.31 -0.79
C MET A 81 -3.77 24.40 -0.05
N LYS A 82 -4.33 24.09 1.12
CA LYS A 82 -5.00 25.10 1.96
C LYS A 82 -4.03 26.17 2.46
N LEU A 83 -2.81 25.78 2.82
CA LEU A 83 -1.77 26.71 3.24
C LEU A 83 -1.37 27.64 2.08
N TYR A 84 -1.14 27.08 0.89
CA TYR A 84 -0.84 27.84 -0.33
C TYR A 84 -1.93 28.87 -0.65
N MET A 85 -3.21 28.44 -0.71
CA MET A 85 -4.32 29.37 -0.97
C MET A 85 -4.43 30.47 0.08
N ARG A 86 -4.14 30.18 1.35
CA ARG A 86 -4.19 31.15 2.45
C ARG A 86 -3.03 32.16 2.42
N ILE A 87 -1.92 31.79 1.79
CA ILE A 87 -0.77 32.68 1.57
C ILE A 87 -1.04 33.56 0.34
N THR A 88 -1.52 32.97 -0.76
CA THR A 88 -1.78 33.70 -2.01
C THR A 88 -3.01 34.62 -1.96
N SER A 89 -3.93 34.43 -1.01
CA SER A 89 -5.10 35.30 -0.81
C SER A 89 -4.83 36.52 0.07
N ARG A 90 -3.58 36.74 0.51
CA ARG A 90 -3.15 37.94 1.28
C ARG A 90 -2.34 38.94 0.46
N HIS A 91 -2.40 38.85 -0.87
CA HIS A 91 -1.86 39.83 -1.81
C HIS A 91 -3.00 40.43 -2.64
#